data_AF-A0AAW1J7M1-F1
#
_entry.id   AF-A0AAW1J7M1-F1
#
_cell.length_a   1.000
_cell.length_b   1.000
_cell.length_c   1.000
_cell.angle_alpha   90.00
_cell.angle_beta   90.00
_cell.angle_gamma   90.00
#
_symmetry.space_group_name_H-M   'P 1'
#
loop_
_entity.id
_entity.type
_entity.pdbx_description
1 polymer ?
#
loop_
_entity_poly.entity_id
_entity_poly.type
_entity_poly.pdbx_seq_one_letter_code
_entity_poly.pdbx_strand_id
1 'polypeptide(L)'
;MWAVPYRWGSIVIAYKKSKFDKLGIAPIEDWKDLWRPELSGRISMVDSPREIIGAVLKYMGGSYNTNDINKEIPGGTEAVQQHLTALAKQVLLFDSANYLKAFSIGDAWVAVGWSSDILPAAKRLSNVAVVVPKSGTSLWADLWAVPATTRCPTSENVGGRIRGPSPVIHQWLDFCLQPARGLPFKQGVFPGALPSAVEILPLDSSVPKGAPKLETNLVAGIPPPDILANCEFLEPLSEAALSDYRWLISAMDKPVHGPVRQLFSAMFQATWTKLLPLRQGNR
;
A
#
# COMPACT_ATOMS: atom_id res chain seq x y z
N MET A 1 21.83 13.54 7.47
CA MET A 1 20.91 12.39 7.45
C MET A 1 19.77 12.65 8.44
N TRP A 2 18.52 12.43 8.02
CA TRP A 2 17.32 12.70 8.84
C TRP A 2 16.60 11.44 9.31
N ALA A 3 16.87 10.29 8.68
CA ALA A 3 16.28 9.01 9.02
C ALA A 3 17.22 7.85 8.66
N VAL A 4 16.96 6.68 9.22
CA VAL A 4 17.70 5.44 9.00
C VAL A 4 16.74 4.39 8.40
N PRO A 5 17.03 3.79 7.24
CA PRO A 5 16.18 2.76 6.65
C PRO A 5 15.98 1.57 7.59
N TYR A 6 14.72 1.14 7.76
CA TYR A 6 14.37 -0.03 8.54
C TYR A 6 13.94 -1.18 7.65
N ARG A 7 12.95 -0.93 6.79
CA ARG A 7 12.37 -1.93 5.89
C ARG A 7 11.96 -1.27 4.59
N TRP A 8 11.80 -2.08 3.57
CA TRP A 8 11.20 -1.65 2.32
C TRP A 8 10.47 -2.82 1.66
N GLY A 9 9.74 -2.54 0.60
CA GLY A 9 9.15 -3.57 -0.23
C GLY A 9 8.28 -2.94 -1.30
N SER A 10 7.42 -3.76 -1.88
CA SER A 10 6.47 -3.32 -2.91
C SER A 10 5.02 -3.62 -2.53
N ILE A 11 4.07 -3.04 -3.26
CA ILE A 11 2.71 -3.59 -3.32
C ILE A 11 2.73 -4.85 -4.19
N VAL A 12 1.94 -5.85 -3.82
CA VAL A 12 1.80 -7.12 -4.53
C VAL A 12 0.33 -7.52 -4.61
N ILE A 13 0.04 -8.45 -5.51
CA ILE A 13 -1.29 -9.03 -5.70
C ILE A 13 -1.22 -10.52 -5.33
N ALA A 14 -2.02 -10.95 -4.36
CA ALA A 14 -2.24 -12.37 -4.08
C ALA A 14 -3.57 -12.82 -4.67
N TYR A 15 -3.64 -14.04 -5.20
CA TYR A 15 -4.89 -14.62 -5.68
C TYR A 15 -5.02 -16.12 -5.38
N LYS A 16 -6.26 -16.60 -5.28
CA LYS A 16 -6.58 -18.01 -5.02
C LYS A 16 -6.58 -18.82 -6.32
N LYS A 17 -5.54 -19.63 -6.54
CA LYS A 17 -5.39 -20.49 -7.73
C LYS A 17 -6.57 -21.42 -7.93
N SER A 18 -7.00 -22.11 -6.88
CA SER A 18 -8.12 -23.06 -6.97
C SER A 18 -9.44 -22.43 -7.41
N LYS A 19 -9.66 -21.12 -7.13
CA LYS A 19 -10.83 -20.39 -7.63
C LYS A 19 -10.68 -20.05 -9.10
N PHE A 20 -9.49 -19.63 -9.51
CA PHE A 20 -9.17 -19.28 -10.89
C PHE A 20 -9.27 -20.51 -11.80
N ASP A 21 -8.62 -21.61 -11.43
CA ASP A 21 -8.65 -22.87 -12.18
C ASP A 21 -10.08 -23.41 -12.34
N LYS A 22 -10.87 -23.39 -11.24
CA LYS A 22 -12.26 -23.89 -11.25
C LYS A 22 -13.18 -23.06 -12.13
N LEU A 23 -12.95 -21.75 -12.23
CA LEU A 23 -13.78 -20.82 -13.00
C LEU A 23 -13.22 -20.55 -14.40
N GLY A 24 -12.07 -21.13 -14.76
CA GLY A 24 -11.40 -20.88 -16.04
C GLY A 24 -10.85 -19.46 -16.17
N ILE A 25 -10.56 -18.78 -15.06
CA ILE A 25 -9.99 -17.43 -15.06
C ILE A 25 -8.47 -17.55 -15.24
N ALA A 26 -7.92 -16.83 -16.22
CA ALA A 26 -6.47 -16.80 -16.44
C ALA A 26 -5.72 -16.30 -15.19
N PRO A 27 -4.47 -16.72 -14.94
CA PRO A 27 -3.64 -16.15 -13.88
C PRO A 27 -3.56 -14.61 -13.92
N ILE A 28 -3.36 -13.99 -12.76
CA ILE A 28 -3.04 -12.56 -12.67
C ILE A 28 -1.58 -12.37 -13.02
N GLU A 29 -1.30 -11.43 -13.90
CA GLU A 29 0.05 -11.01 -14.29
C GLU A 29 0.29 -9.50 -14.10
N ASP A 30 -0.75 -8.68 -14.20
CA ASP A 30 -0.62 -7.22 -14.21
C ASP A 30 -1.87 -6.49 -13.70
N TRP A 31 -1.78 -5.17 -13.48
CA TRP A 31 -2.88 -4.37 -12.92
C TRP A 31 -4.20 -4.48 -13.69
N LYS A 32 -4.14 -4.57 -15.02
CA LYS A 32 -5.31 -4.73 -15.89
C LYS A 32 -6.19 -5.91 -15.53
N ASP A 33 -5.62 -6.94 -14.91
CA ASP A 33 -6.35 -8.14 -14.56
C ASP A 33 -7.35 -7.90 -13.41
N LEU A 34 -7.16 -6.83 -12.63
CA LEU A 34 -8.10 -6.42 -11.58
C LEU A 34 -9.43 -5.92 -12.14
N TRP A 35 -9.49 -5.51 -13.42
CA TRP A 35 -10.72 -5.02 -14.08
C TRP A 35 -11.54 -6.12 -14.74
N ARG A 36 -11.13 -7.38 -14.60
CA ARG A 36 -11.86 -8.52 -15.17
C ARG A 36 -13.23 -8.67 -14.50
N PRO A 37 -14.33 -8.84 -15.27
CA PRO A 37 -15.69 -8.85 -14.73
C PRO A 37 -15.96 -9.99 -13.74
N GLU A 38 -15.22 -11.09 -13.82
CA GLU A 38 -15.30 -12.24 -12.92
C GLU A 38 -14.85 -11.90 -11.48
N LEU A 39 -14.14 -10.78 -11.29
CA LEU A 39 -13.63 -10.34 -9.99
C LEU A 39 -14.59 -9.38 -9.25
N SER A 40 -15.81 -9.20 -9.75
CA SER A 40 -16.78 -8.24 -9.19
C SER A 40 -17.08 -8.56 -7.72
N GLY A 41 -16.77 -7.62 -6.82
CA GLY A 41 -16.86 -7.81 -5.37
C GLY A 41 -15.97 -8.94 -4.81
N ARG A 42 -14.84 -9.26 -5.46
CA ARG A 42 -13.91 -10.33 -5.05
C ARG A 42 -12.50 -9.86 -4.72
N ILE A 43 -12.24 -8.57 -4.75
CA ILE A 43 -10.92 -8.01 -4.42
C ILE A 43 -10.94 -7.40 -3.01
N SER A 44 -9.97 -7.70 -2.16
CA SER A 44 -9.68 -6.87 -0.97
C SER A 44 -8.42 -6.04 -1.22
N MET A 45 -8.47 -4.75 -0.91
CA MET A 45 -7.37 -3.83 -1.22
C MET A 45 -7.04 -2.95 -0.02
N VAL A 46 -5.78 -2.55 0.12
CA VAL A 46 -5.35 -1.55 1.11
C VAL A 46 -6.11 -0.23 0.93
N ASP A 47 -6.54 0.39 2.03
CA ASP A 47 -7.19 1.71 1.99
C ASP A 47 -6.15 2.82 2.06
N SER A 48 -5.45 3.02 0.94
CA SER A 48 -4.51 4.12 0.76
C SER A 48 -4.80 4.84 -0.55
N PRO A 49 -5.14 6.15 -0.51
CA PRO A 49 -5.39 6.95 -1.72
C PRO A 49 -4.28 6.85 -2.77
N ARG A 50 -3.01 6.87 -2.33
CA ARG A 50 -1.85 6.76 -3.22
C ARG A 50 -1.79 5.39 -3.90
N GLU A 51 -2.15 4.32 -3.18
CA GLU A 51 -2.13 2.96 -3.74
C GLU A 51 -3.30 2.69 -4.67
N ILE A 52 -4.49 3.16 -4.29
CA ILE A 52 -5.71 2.97 -5.07
C ILE A 52 -5.62 3.74 -6.38
N ILE A 53 -5.31 5.04 -6.33
CA ILE A 53 -5.18 5.85 -7.55
C ILE A 53 -3.96 5.41 -8.36
N GLY A 54 -2.84 5.11 -7.70
CA GLY A 54 -1.64 4.63 -8.37
C GLY A 54 -1.84 3.33 -9.15
N ALA A 55 -2.64 2.39 -8.64
CA ALA A 55 -3.02 1.18 -9.38
C ALA A 55 -3.84 1.51 -10.65
N VAL A 56 -4.73 2.51 -10.59
CA VAL A 56 -5.47 3.02 -11.76
C VAL A 56 -4.51 3.69 -12.74
N LEU A 57 -3.59 4.51 -12.26
CA LEU A 57 -2.60 5.19 -13.11
C LEU A 57 -1.72 4.17 -13.83
N LYS A 58 -1.18 3.16 -13.13
CA LYS A 58 -0.41 2.08 -13.76
C LYS A 58 -1.23 1.28 -14.75
N TYR A 59 -2.48 0.97 -14.44
CA TYR A 59 -3.41 0.34 -15.39
C TYR A 59 -3.55 1.17 -16.68
N MET A 60 -3.57 2.49 -16.57
CA MET A 60 -3.63 3.43 -17.70
C MET A 60 -2.26 3.74 -18.33
N GLY A 61 -1.18 3.10 -17.87
CA GLY A 61 0.19 3.31 -18.37
C GLY A 61 0.91 4.54 -17.80
N GLY A 62 0.36 5.18 -16.77
CA GLY A 62 0.94 6.32 -16.07
C GLY A 62 1.82 5.95 -14.86
N SER A 63 2.41 6.97 -14.24
CA SER A 63 3.26 6.85 -13.05
C SER A 63 2.44 7.00 -11.75
N TYR A 64 2.87 6.35 -10.66
CA TYR A 64 2.37 6.62 -9.31
C TYR A 64 2.62 8.07 -8.84
N ASN A 65 3.56 8.77 -9.49
CA ASN A 65 3.99 10.12 -9.18
C ASN A 65 3.53 11.16 -10.22
N THR A 66 2.52 10.80 -11.03
CA THR A 66 1.86 11.74 -11.96
C THR A 66 1.44 13.01 -11.21
N ASN A 67 1.96 14.17 -11.63
CA ASN A 67 1.71 15.45 -10.97
C ASN A 67 0.63 16.28 -11.69
N ASP A 68 0.38 16.02 -12.97
CA ASP A 68 -0.70 16.63 -13.73
C ASP A 68 -1.47 15.53 -14.50
N ILE A 69 -2.56 15.07 -13.90
CA ILE A 69 -3.35 13.97 -14.47
C ILE A 69 -3.94 14.37 -15.83
N ASN A 70 -4.38 15.61 -16.00
CA ASN A 70 -5.01 16.07 -17.24
C ASN A 70 -4.02 16.14 -18.42
N LYS A 71 -2.75 16.39 -18.12
CA LYS A 71 -1.69 16.48 -19.12
C LYS A 71 -1.03 15.12 -19.41
N GLU A 72 -0.79 14.32 -18.38
CA GLU A 72 0.02 13.10 -18.48
C GLU A 72 -0.82 11.86 -18.80
N ILE A 73 -2.11 11.85 -18.44
CA ILE A 73 -2.97 10.69 -18.60
C ILE A 73 -3.98 10.92 -19.74
N PRO A 74 -4.07 9.99 -20.71
CA PRO A 74 -5.10 10.06 -21.75
C PRO A 74 -6.51 10.12 -21.16
N GLY A 75 -7.27 11.14 -21.55
CA GLY A 75 -8.63 11.39 -21.02
C GLY A 75 -8.66 12.06 -19.64
N GLY A 76 -7.50 12.39 -19.08
CA GLY A 76 -7.35 13.20 -17.87
C GLY A 76 -8.06 12.64 -16.64
N THR A 77 -8.46 13.55 -15.75
CA THR A 77 -9.03 13.20 -14.45
C THR A 77 -10.37 12.46 -14.58
N GLU A 78 -11.15 12.73 -15.63
CA GLU A 78 -12.42 12.04 -15.90
C GLU A 78 -12.19 10.56 -16.23
N ALA A 79 -11.22 10.24 -17.08
CA ALA A 79 -10.89 8.85 -17.41
C ALA A 79 -10.37 8.09 -16.17
N VAL A 80 -9.53 8.74 -15.34
CA VAL A 80 -9.08 8.16 -14.06
C VAL A 80 -10.28 7.89 -13.14
N GLN A 81 -11.23 8.82 -13.04
CA GLN A 81 -12.43 8.66 -12.21
C GLN A 81 -13.31 7.50 -12.69
N GLN A 82 -13.48 7.32 -14.01
CA GLN A 82 -14.22 6.20 -14.58
C GLN A 82 -13.56 4.86 -14.25
N HIS A 83 -12.24 4.75 -14.44
CA HIS A 83 -11.52 3.52 -14.13
C HIS A 83 -11.45 3.23 -12.62
N LEU A 84 -11.35 4.27 -11.80
CA LEU A 84 -11.44 4.16 -10.35
C LEU A 84 -12.82 3.64 -9.90
N THR A 85 -13.89 4.15 -10.50
CA THR A 85 -15.25 3.67 -10.23
C THR A 85 -15.43 2.22 -10.67
N ALA A 86 -14.85 1.83 -11.81
CA ALA A 86 -14.86 0.45 -12.27
C ALA A 86 -14.09 -0.47 -11.31
N LEU A 87 -12.91 -0.05 -10.83
CA LEU A 87 -12.14 -0.80 -9.83
C LEU A 87 -12.92 -0.94 -8.51
N ALA A 88 -13.55 0.12 -8.04
CA ALA A 88 -14.34 0.10 -6.81
C ALA A 88 -15.46 -0.95 -6.84
N LYS A 89 -16.04 -1.26 -8.01
CA LYS A 89 -17.03 -2.34 -8.17
C LYS A 89 -16.41 -3.75 -8.05
N GLN A 90 -15.14 -3.90 -8.40
CA GLN A 90 -14.39 -5.15 -8.25
C GLN A 90 -13.97 -5.39 -6.80
N VAL A 91 -13.76 -4.30 -6.06
CA VAL A 91 -13.33 -4.33 -4.66
C VAL A 91 -14.51 -4.64 -3.74
N LEU A 92 -14.36 -5.70 -2.96
CA LEU A 92 -15.23 -6.05 -1.83
C LEU A 92 -15.06 -5.06 -0.69
N LEU A 93 -13.82 -4.71 -0.35
CA LEU A 93 -13.51 -3.78 0.73
C LEU A 93 -12.14 -3.13 0.56
N PHE A 94 -12.05 -1.88 1.02
CA PHE A 94 -10.80 -1.16 1.25
C PHE A 94 -10.52 -1.14 2.76
N ASP A 95 -9.41 -1.73 3.21
CA ASP A 95 -9.00 -1.73 4.62
C ASP A 95 -7.47 -1.87 4.72
N SER A 96 -6.81 -1.07 5.56
CA SER A 96 -5.35 -1.12 5.71
C SER A 96 -4.86 -2.00 6.87
N ALA A 97 -5.75 -2.48 7.73
CA ALA A 97 -5.42 -3.33 8.88
C ALA A 97 -5.91 -4.78 8.72
N ASN A 98 -7.02 -5.00 8.01
CA ASN A 98 -7.75 -6.27 8.00
C ASN A 98 -8.08 -6.80 6.60
N TYR A 99 -7.59 -6.19 5.53
CA TYR A 99 -7.88 -6.64 4.15
C TYR A 99 -7.53 -8.11 3.88
N LEU A 100 -6.52 -8.64 4.57
CA LEU A 100 -6.15 -10.05 4.47
C LEU A 100 -7.14 -11.00 5.15
N LYS A 101 -8.01 -10.53 6.05
CA LYS A 101 -9.02 -11.38 6.72
C LYS A 101 -10.03 -11.91 5.71
N ALA A 102 -10.60 -11.03 4.88
CA ALA A 102 -11.56 -11.41 3.83
C ALA A 102 -10.93 -12.35 2.79
N PHE A 103 -9.66 -12.14 2.46
CA PHE A 103 -8.92 -13.04 1.59
C PHE A 103 -8.68 -14.41 2.23
N SER A 104 -8.30 -14.45 3.51
CA SER A 104 -8.01 -15.70 4.22
C SER A 104 -9.26 -16.58 4.33
N ILE A 105 -10.40 -16.01 4.73
CA ILE A 105 -11.68 -16.74 4.85
C ILE A 105 -12.31 -17.10 3.49
N GLY A 106 -11.94 -16.39 2.41
CA GLY A 106 -12.33 -16.72 1.04
C GLY A 106 -13.47 -15.91 0.45
N ASP A 107 -13.91 -14.86 1.13
CA ASP A 107 -14.88 -13.89 0.61
C ASP A 107 -14.27 -13.10 -0.56
N ALA A 108 -13.00 -12.69 -0.39
CA ALA A 108 -12.16 -12.17 -1.45
C ALA A 108 -11.29 -13.28 -2.08
N TRP A 109 -11.15 -13.24 -3.40
CA TRP A 109 -10.32 -14.16 -4.19
C TRP A 109 -8.99 -13.55 -4.56
N VAL A 110 -8.89 -12.23 -4.51
CA VAL A 110 -7.70 -11.44 -4.80
C VAL A 110 -7.47 -10.48 -3.63
N ALA A 111 -6.22 -10.31 -3.21
CA ALA A 111 -5.81 -9.31 -2.23
C ALA A 111 -4.69 -8.45 -2.81
N VAL A 112 -4.82 -7.13 -2.70
CA VAL A 112 -3.82 -6.15 -3.15
C VAL A 112 -3.32 -5.39 -1.93
N GLY A 113 -2.01 -5.42 -1.67
CA GLY A 113 -1.44 -4.79 -0.48
C GLY A 113 0.06 -4.97 -0.32
N TRP A 114 0.57 -4.65 0.86
CA TRP A 114 2.00 -4.63 1.13
C TRP A 114 2.58 -6.05 1.13
N SER A 115 3.71 -6.21 0.44
CA SER A 115 4.49 -7.46 0.42
C SER A 115 4.87 -7.95 1.82
N SER A 116 5.07 -7.04 2.78
CA SER A 116 5.32 -7.36 4.20
C SER A 116 4.21 -8.18 4.84
N ASP A 117 2.98 -7.99 4.40
CA ASP A 117 1.80 -8.62 5.00
C ASP A 117 1.37 -9.82 4.16
N ILE A 118 1.38 -9.68 2.84
CA ILE A 118 0.89 -10.68 1.89
C ILE A 118 1.83 -11.89 1.85
N LEU A 119 3.15 -11.71 1.70
CA LEU A 119 4.06 -12.85 1.54
C LEU A 119 4.03 -13.81 2.73
N PRO A 120 4.04 -13.34 4.00
CA PRO A 120 3.97 -14.24 5.16
C PRO A 120 2.61 -14.90 5.31
N ALA A 121 1.51 -14.20 4.99
CA ALA A 121 0.18 -14.76 5.01
C ALA A 121 0.00 -15.84 3.92
N ALA A 122 0.45 -15.57 2.70
CA ALA A 122 0.35 -16.49 1.57
C ALA A 122 1.15 -17.78 1.79
N LYS A 123 2.33 -17.71 2.43
CA LYS A 123 3.12 -18.90 2.81
C LYS A 123 2.38 -19.87 3.74
N ARG A 124 1.37 -19.40 4.48
CA ARG A 124 0.57 -20.21 5.40
C ARG A 124 -0.70 -20.76 4.74
N LEU A 125 -1.04 -20.30 3.54
CA LEU A 125 -2.23 -20.69 2.80
C LEU A 125 -1.84 -21.66 1.68
N SER A 126 -2.64 -22.72 1.50
CA SER A 126 -2.55 -23.56 0.31
C SER A 126 -3.22 -22.90 -0.89
N ASN A 127 -2.74 -23.17 -2.10
CA ASN A 127 -3.37 -22.73 -3.36
C ASN A 127 -3.45 -21.20 -3.55
N VAL A 128 -2.45 -20.47 -3.05
CA VAL A 128 -2.28 -19.04 -3.30
C VAL A 128 -1.05 -18.82 -4.18
N ALA A 129 -1.18 -17.88 -5.12
CA ALA A 129 -0.05 -17.31 -5.84
C ALA A 129 0.07 -15.81 -5.50
N VAL A 130 1.29 -15.29 -5.49
CA VAL A 130 1.58 -13.87 -5.24
C VAL A 130 2.40 -13.32 -6.40
N VAL A 131 1.94 -12.22 -6.99
CA VAL A 131 2.60 -11.58 -8.12
C VAL A 131 2.89 -10.12 -7.84
N VAL A 132 4.06 -9.66 -8.28
CA VAL A 132 4.29 -8.24 -8.54
C VAL A 132 3.83 -7.95 -9.99
N PRO A 133 3.02 -6.91 -10.23
CA PRO A 133 2.54 -6.55 -11.57
C PRO A 133 3.68 -6.28 -12.55
N LYS A 134 3.60 -6.82 -13.78
CA LYS A 134 4.65 -6.66 -14.81
C LYS A 134 4.91 -5.20 -15.18
N SER A 135 3.89 -4.35 -15.17
CA SER A 135 4.02 -2.91 -15.41
C SER A 135 4.66 -2.12 -14.26
N GLY A 136 5.05 -2.80 -13.17
CA GLY A 136 5.64 -2.18 -11.99
C GLY A 136 4.59 -1.72 -10.98
N THR A 137 5.07 -1.31 -9.81
CA THR A 137 4.23 -1.01 -8.65
C THR A 137 4.88 0.03 -7.74
N SER A 138 4.19 0.49 -6.71
CA SER A 138 4.79 1.33 -5.69
C SER A 138 5.80 0.55 -4.84
N LEU A 139 6.89 1.23 -4.52
CA LEU A 139 7.85 0.85 -3.50
C LEU A 139 7.59 1.69 -2.25
N TRP A 140 7.61 1.02 -1.10
CA TRP A 140 7.49 1.65 0.20
C TRP A 140 8.76 1.42 1.00
N ALA A 141 9.07 2.36 1.89
CA ALA A 141 10.17 2.24 2.83
C ALA A 141 9.75 2.77 4.20
N ASP A 142 9.95 1.96 5.23
CA ASP A 142 9.85 2.38 6.61
C ASP A 142 11.22 2.85 7.08
N LEU A 143 11.27 4.04 7.69
CA LEU A 143 12.50 4.61 8.22
C LEU A 143 12.34 4.97 9.69
N TRP A 144 13.40 4.77 10.46
CA TRP A 144 13.52 5.33 11.80
C TRP A 144 13.86 6.81 11.72
N ALA A 145 13.05 7.65 12.33
CA ALA A 145 13.29 9.09 12.47
C ALA A 145 13.15 9.52 13.92
N VAL A 146 13.91 10.54 14.32
CA VAL A 146 13.78 11.18 15.64
C VAL A 146 12.98 12.47 15.46
N PRO A 147 11.75 12.57 15.99
CA PRO A 147 10.92 13.76 15.81
C PRO A 147 11.59 15.02 16.37
N ALA A 148 11.56 16.12 15.62
CA ALA A 148 12.20 17.38 16.02
C ALA A 148 11.63 17.94 17.33
N THR A 149 10.35 17.69 17.61
CA THR A 149 9.65 18.10 18.85
C THR A 149 10.22 17.45 20.12
N THR A 150 11.03 16.40 19.99
CA THR A 150 11.76 15.81 21.12
C THR A 150 12.98 16.66 21.52
N ARG A 151 13.43 17.61 20.70
CA ARG A 151 14.50 18.55 21.05
C ARG A 151 13.91 19.74 21.82
N CYS A 152 13.31 19.49 22.97
CA CYS A 152 13.09 20.58 23.93
C CYS A 152 14.45 21.02 24.52
N PRO A 153 14.69 22.32 24.72
CA PRO A 153 15.84 22.76 25.49
C PRO A 153 15.80 22.09 26.87
N THR A 154 16.93 21.55 27.30
CA THR A 154 17.15 20.80 28.56
C THR A 154 16.89 21.62 29.84
N SER A 155 16.42 22.87 29.74
CA SER A 155 16.29 23.79 30.86
C SER A 155 15.01 23.67 31.68
N GLU A 156 14.03 22.85 31.29
CA GLU A 156 12.79 22.68 32.05
C GLU A 156 12.63 21.25 32.57
N ASN A 157 13.27 20.98 33.71
CA ASN A 157 12.98 19.82 34.56
C ASN A 157 11.57 19.95 35.16
N VAL A 158 10.52 19.67 34.38
CA VAL A 158 9.16 19.55 34.90
C VAL A 158 9.00 18.15 35.49
N GLY A 159 9.14 18.01 36.81
CA GLY A 159 8.82 16.79 37.55
C GLY A 159 9.86 15.64 37.46
N GLY A 160 11.14 15.94 37.24
CA GLY A 160 12.22 14.95 37.31
C GLY A 160 12.32 13.97 36.12
N ARG A 161 11.55 14.20 35.05
CA ARG A 161 11.66 13.44 33.79
C ARG A 161 12.38 14.27 32.74
N ILE A 162 13.46 13.73 32.19
CA ILE A 162 14.16 14.33 31.05
C ILE A 162 13.20 14.33 29.85
N ARG A 163 12.86 15.52 29.34
CA ARG A 163 12.19 15.65 28.04
C ARG A 163 13.25 15.50 26.95
N GLY A 164 13.09 14.48 26.11
CA GLY A 164 13.85 14.35 24.88
C GLY A 164 13.99 12.93 24.35
N PRO A 165 14.69 12.72 23.22
CA PRO A 165 14.94 11.38 22.72
C PRO A 165 15.79 10.61 23.74
N SER A 166 15.58 9.30 23.81
CA SER A 166 16.36 8.44 24.69
C SER A 166 17.87 8.64 24.47
N PRO A 167 18.69 8.74 25.53
CA PRO A 167 20.15 8.91 25.38
C PRO A 167 20.80 7.72 24.66
N VAL A 168 20.13 6.58 24.60
CA VAL A 168 20.58 5.37 23.88
C VAL A 168 19.93 5.21 22.50
N ILE A 169 19.25 6.24 21.97
CA ILE A 169 18.57 6.13 20.67
C ILE A 169 19.53 5.78 19.54
N HIS A 170 20.75 6.33 19.55
CA HIS A 170 21.77 6.02 18.54
C HIS A 170 22.26 4.57 18.68
N GLN A 171 22.47 4.10 19.91
CA GLN A 171 22.85 2.70 20.17
C GLN A 171 21.76 1.73 19.71
N TRP A 172 20.49 2.11 19.86
CA TRP A 172 19.36 1.33 19.35
C TRP A 172 19.36 1.26 17.82
N LEU A 173 19.58 2.39 17.14
CA LEU A 173 19.68 2.42 15.67
C LEU A 173 20.86 1.57 15.18
N ASP A 174 22.03 1.72 15.79
CA ASP A 174 23.22 0.92 15.47
C ASP A 174 22.95 -0.58 15.68
N PHE A 175 22.29 -0.94 16.78
CA PHE A 175 21.86 -2.30 17.05
C PHE A 175 20.94 -2.85 15.95
N CYS A 176 19.94 -2.08 15.52
CA CYS A 176 19.02 -2.48 14.46
C CYS A 176 19.70 -2.68 13.10
N LEU A 177 20.79 -1.95 12.83
CA LEU A 177 21.54 -2.02 11.58
C LEU A 177 22.57 -3.17 11.53
N GLN A 178 22.81 -3.87 12.64
CA GLN A 178 23.76 -4.98 12.66
C GLN A 178 23.35 -6.08 11.65
N PRO A 179 24.28 -6.63 10.84
CA PRO A 179 23.97 -7.68 9.86
C PRO A 179 23.27 -8.91 10.45
N ALA A 180 23.59 -9.26 11.70
CA ALA A 180 22.96 -10.35 12.45
C ALA A 180 21.44 -10.14 12.65
N ARG A 181 20.97 -8.88 12.68
CA ARG A 181 19.54 -8.53 12.77
C ARG A 181 18.83 -8.59 11.42
N GLY A 182 19.58 -8.80 10.33
CA GLY A 182 19.04 -9.05 9.00
C GLY A 182 18.43 -10.45 8.80
N LEU A 183 18.73 -11.41 9.68
CA LEU A 183 18.31 -12.81 9.53
C LEU A 183 16.79 -13.00 9.39
N PRO A 184 15.91 -12.36 10.19
CA PRO A 184 14.47 -12.47 10.03
C PRO A 184 13.94 -12.01 8.67
N PHE A 185 14.65 -11.10 7.99
CA PHE A 185 14.32 -10.61 6.65
C PHE A 185 14.79 -11.55 5.54
N LYS A 186 15.83 -12.35 5.80
CA LYS A 186 16.36 -13.35 4.86
C LYS A 186 15.66 -14.70 4.98
N GLN A 187 15.37 -15.13 6.21
CA GLN A 187 14.94 -16.49 6.53
C GLN A 187 13.53 -16.58 7.12
N GLY A 188 12.85 -15.45 7.34
CA GLY A 188 11.70 -15.40 8.25
C GLY A 188 10.51 -14.58 7.76
N VAL A 189 10.06 -13.70 8.66
CA VAL A 189 8.72 -13.10 8.72
C VAL A 189 8.49 -12.02 7.65
N PHE A 190 9.53 -11.43 7.06
CA PHE A 190 9.41 -10.36 6.06
C PHE A 190 10.44 -10.55 4.94
N PRO A 191 10.25 -11.54 4.05
CA PRO A 191 11.22 -11.89 3.01
C PRO A 191 11.48 -10.69 2.08
N GLY A 192 12.75 -10.37 1.84
CA GLY A 192 13.15 -9.32 0.89
C GLY A 192 13.10 -7.89 1.44
N ALA A 193 12.53 -7.68 2.63
CA ALA A 193 12.32 -6.34 3.19
C ALA A 193 13.55 -5.70 3.85
N LEU A 194 14.74 -6.33 3.75
CA LEU A 194 15.97 -5.81 4.33
C LEU A 194 16.47 -4.59 3.52
N PRO A 195 16.82 -3.45 4.13
CA PRO A 195 17.27 -2.27 3.40
C PRO A 195 18.44 -2.52 2.44
N SER A 196 19.43 -3.33 2.85
CA SER A 196 20.58 -3.68 2.02
C SER A 196 20.27 -4.67 0.89
N ALA A 197 19.06 -5.23 0.83
CA ALA A 197 18.69 -6.14 -0.25
C ALA A 197 18.54 -5.45 -1.61
N VAL A 198 18.44 -4.11 -1.65
CA VAL A 198 18.48 -3.33 -2.89
C VAL A 198 19.84 -3.44 -3.59
N GLU A 199 20.92 -3.47 -2.82
CA GLU A 199 22.29 -3.52 -3.34
C GLU A 199 22.74 -4.95 -3.66
N ILE A 200 22.17 -5.94 -2.97
CA ILE A 200 22.46 -7.36 -3.15
C ILE A 200 21.43 -7.94 -4.12
N LEU A 201 21.62 -7.70 -5.43
CA LEU A 201 20.94 -8.49 -6.45
C LEU A 201 21.18 -9.99 -6.15
N PRO A 202 20.15 -10.85 -6.16
CA PRO A 202 20.22 -12.15 -5.52
C PRO A 202 21.12 -13.09 -6.32
N LEU A 203 22.39 -13.22 -5.91
CA LEU A 203 23.33 -14.19 -6.47
C LEU A 203 23.23 -15.58 -5.80
N ASP A 204 22.42 -15.75 -4.76
CA ASP A 204 22.28 -17.07 -4.14
C ASP A 204 20.90 -17.26 -3.49
N SER A 205 20.11 -18.17 -4.07
CA SER A 205 18.74 -18.49 -3.67
C SER A 205 18.71 -19.79 -2.87
N SER A 206 19.41 -19.85 -1.73
CA SER A 206 19.28 -20.99 -0.83
C SER A 206 17.97 -20.90 -0.01
N VAL A 207 16.86 -21.35 -0.61
CA VAL A 207 15.58 -21.49 0.09
C VAL A 207 15.71 -22.62 1.14
N PRO A 208 15.28 -22.42 2.40
CA PRO A 208 15.27 -23.50 3.40
C PRO A 208 14.43 -24.69 2.91
N LYS A 209 15.02 -25.88 2.90
CA LYS A 209 14.35 -27.15 2.53
C LYS A 209 13.14 -27.38 3.45
N GLY A 210 11.94 -27.49 2.87
CA GLY A 210 10.72 -27.93 3.56
C GLY A 210 9.58 -26.91 3.70
N ALA A 211 9.77 -25.64 3.30
CA ALA A 211 8.65 -24.69 3.25
C ALA A 211 7.75 -24.97 2.04
N PRO A 212 6.41 -24.80 2.13
CA PRO A 212 5.54 -24.81 0.97
C PRO A 212 6.07 -23.77 -0.03
N LYS A 213 6.37 -24.21 -1.25
CA LYS A 213 6.87 -23.33 -2.30
C LYS A 213 5.73 -22.41 -2.73
N LEU A 214 5.72 -21.19 -2.18
CA LEU A 214 4.80 -20.14 -2.62
C LEU A 214 5.03 -19.90 -4.11
N GLU A 215 3.98 -19.96 -4.91
CA GLU A 215 4.07 -19.64 -6.33
C GLU A 215 4.11 -18.13 -6.49
N THR A 216 5.22 -17.63 -7.02
CA THR A 216 5.46 -16.20 -7.13
C THR A 216 6.49 -15.85 -8.19
N ASN A 217 6.36 -14.68 -8.81
CA ASN A 217 7.37 -14.09 -9.70
C ASN A 217 8.40 -13.24 -8.93
N LEU A 218 8.25 -13.08 -7.61
CA LEU A 218 9.24 -12.38 -6.79
C LEU A 218 10.47 -13.28 -6.52
N VAL A 219 11.67 -12.70 -6.62
CA VAL A 219 12.92 -13.39 -6.31
C VAL A 219 13.32 -13.02 -4.89
N ALA A 220 13.33 -14.00 -3.99
CA ALA A 220 13.59 -13.78 -2.56
C ALA A 220 12.68 -12.73 -1.88
N GLY A 221 11.47 -12.53 -2.39
CA GLY A 221 10.51 -11.53 -1.89
C GLY A 221 10.66 -10.14 -2.48
N ILE A 222 11.53 -9.97 -3.48
CA ILE A 222 11.82 -8.71 -4.17
C ILE A 222 11.33 -8.80 -5.62
N PRO A 223 10.80 -7.71 -6.20
CA PRO A 223 10.51 -7.68 -7.64
C PRO A 223 11.77 -8.03 -8.46
N PRO A 224 11.66 -8.85 -9.52
CA PRO A 224 12.79 -9.15 -10.38
C PRO A 224 13.29 -7.88 -11.10
N PRO A 225 14.55 -7.80 -11.55
CA PRO A 225 15.16 -6.55 -12.01
C PRO A 225 14.42 -5.83 -13.14
N ASP A 226 13.83 -6.58 -14.06
CA ASP A 226 13.01 -6.09 -15.17
C ASP A 226 11.73 -5.38 -14.70
N ILE A 227 11.07 -5.94 -13.68
CA ILE A 227 9.87 -5.34 -13.08
C ILE A 227 10.27 -4.20 -12.12
N LEU A 228 11.35 -4.38 -11.37
CA LEU A 228 11.84 -3.39 -10.41
C LEU A 228 12.17 -2.05 -11.08
N ALA A 229 12.67 -2.08 -12.32
CA ALA A 229 12.91 -0.88 -13.11
C ALA A 229 11.64 -0.06 -13.43
N ASN A 230 10.47 -0.70 -13.41
CA ASN A 230 9.17 -0.05 -13.60
C ASN A 230 8.47 0.32 -12.27
N CYS A 231 9.05 -0.08 -11.14
CA CYS A 231 8.56 0.23 -9.81
C CYS A 231 9.06 1.61 -9.35
N GLU A 232 8.28 2.26 -8.49
CA GLU A 232 8.51 3.67 -8.14
C GLU A 232 8.34 3.88 -6.64
N PHE A 233 9.29 4.56 -5.99
CA PHE A 233 9.02 5.11 -4.67
C PHE A 233 8.02 6.25 -4.78
N LEU A 234 7.12 6.35 -3.80
CA LEU A 234 6.13 7.42 -3.78
C LEU A 234 6.80 8.75 -3.42
N GLU A 235 6.81 9.67 -4.38
CA GLU A 235 7.31 11.02 -4.20
C GLU A 235 6.23 11.95 -3.62
N PRO A 236 6.61 13.06 -2.98
CA PRO A 236 5.69 14.12 -2.62
C PRO A 236 4.99 14.66 -3.87
N LEU A 237 3.66 14.71 -3.83
CA LEU A 237 2.85 15.28 -4.90
C LEU A 237 2.68 16.78 -4.70
N SER A 238 2.49 17.52 -5.80
CA SER A 238 2.08 18.92 -5.76
C SER A 238 0.71 19.09 -5.07
N GLU A 239 0.45 20.27 -4.51
CA GLU A 239 -0.87 20.56 -3.89
C GLU A 239 -2.03 20.42 -4.90
N ALA A 240 -1.80 20.72 -6.18
CA ALA A 240 -2.77 20.51 -7.24
C ALA A 240 -3.09 19.01 -7.40
N ALA A 241 -2.07 18.17 -7.53
CA ALA A 241 -2.25 16.73 -7.60
C ALA A 241 -2.92 16.15 -6.34
N LEU A 242 -2.57 16.65 -5.16
CA LEU A 242 -3.24 16.26 -3.91
C LEU A 242 -4.72 16.64 -3.89
N SER A 243 -5.07 17.80 -4.45
CA SER A 243 -6.47 18.22 -4.60
C SER A 243 -7.24 17.27 -5.53
N ASP A 244 -6.65 16.91 -6.67
CA ASP A 244 -7.24 15.94 -7.61
C ASP A 244 -7.42 14.57 -6.95
N TYR A 245 -6.42 14.08 -6.22
CA TYR A 245 -6.51 12.81 -5.48
C TYR A 245 -7.64 12.83 -4.45
N ARG A 246 -7.79 13.93 -3.69
CA ARG A 246 -8.89 14.07 -2.73
C ARG A 246 -10.23 14.05 -3.42
N TRP A 247 -10.36 14.75 -4.55
CA TRP A 247 -11.59 14.76 -5.34
C TRP A 247 -11.93 13.35 -5.86
N LEU A 248 -10.96 12.66 -6.49
CA LEU A 248 -11.12 11.30 -7.00
C LEU A 248 -11.57 10.31 -5.92
N ILE A 249 -10.93 10.34 -4.74
CA ILE A 249 -11.32 9.47 -3.62
C ILE A 249 -12.70 9.86 -3.07
N SER A 250 -13.03 11.15 -3.01
CA SER A 250 -14.34 11.59 -2.53
C SER A 250 -15.49 11.22 -3.47
N ALA A 251 -15.21 11.17 -4.78
CA ALA A 251 -16.15 10.78 -5.82
C ALA A 251 -16.31 9.26 -5.94
N MET A 252 -15.40 8.49 -5.34
CA MET A 252 -15.47 7.02 -5.34
C MET A 252 -16.50 6.54 -4.31
N ASP A 253 -17.55 5.87 -4.79
CA ASP A 253 -18.45 5.11 -3.92
C ASP A 253 -17.72 3.87 -3.37
N LYS A 254 -17.12 4.00 -2.18
CA LYS A 254 -16.51 2.86 -1.49
C LYS A 254 -17.59 1.79 -1.20
N PRO A 255 -17.29 0.49 -1.38
CA PRO A 255 -18.19 -0.58 -0.99
C PRO A 255 -18.47 -0.48 0.52
N VAL A 256 -19.73 -0.33 0.90
CA VAL A 256 -20.13 -0.19 2.31
C VAL A 256 -20.56 -1.54 2.86
N HIS A 257 -19.96 -1.97 3.95
CA HIS A 257 -20.51 -3.00 4.82
C HIS A 257 -20.98 -2.37 6.15
N GLY A 258 -22.31 -2.39 6.39
CA GLY A 258 -22.92 -2.12 7.69
C GLY A 258 -23.77 -0.84 7.79
N PRO A 259 -24.72 -0.77 8.75
CA PRO A 259 -25.78 0.25 8.85
C PRO A 259 -25.31 1.66 9.26
N VAL A 260 -24.01 1.92 9.24
CA VAL A 260 -23.38 3.12 9.84
C VAL A 260 -23.39 4.34 8.91
N ARG A 261 -23.69 4.19 7.61
CA ARG A 261 -23.74 5.32 6.65
C ARG A 261 -24.90 6.30 6.91
N GLN A 262 -26.04 5.87 7.46
CA GLN A 262 -27.14 6.81 7.75
C GLN A 262 -26.78 7.78 8.89
N LEU A 263 -25.94 7.37 9.83
CA LEU A 263 -25.53 8.21 10.96
C LEU A 263 -24.39 9.16 10.60
N PHE A 264 -23.40 8.72 9.81
CA PHE A 264 -22.27 9.58 9.43
C PHE A 264 -22.60 10.59 8.33
N SER A 265 -23.45 10.23 7.35
CA SER A 265 -23.90 11.17 6.33
C SER A 265 -24.77 12.28 6.92
N ALA A 266 -25.63 11.95 7.90
CA ALA A 266 -26.47 12.91 8.60
C ALA A 266 -25.66 13.83 9.53
N MET A 267 -24.64 13.30 10.24
CA MET A 267 -23.80 14.12 11.12
C MET A 267 -22.88 15.09 10.36
N PHE A 268 -22.36 14.69 9.20
CA PHE A 268 -21.54 15.58 8.37
C PHE A 268 -22.38 16.70 7.72
N GLN A 269 -23.60 16.42 7.25
CA GLN A 269 -24.49 17.48 6.73
C GLN A 269 -24.96 18.44 7.83
N ALA A 270 -25.27 17.95 9.03
CA ALA A 270 -25.78 18.78 10.14
C ALA A 270 -24.72 19.68 10.79
N THR A 271 -23.44 19.33 10.70
CA THR A 271 -22.33 20.15 11.18
C THR A 271 -21.92 21.22 10.17
N TRP A 272 -22.10 20.97 8.87
CA TRP A 272 -21.77 21.93 7.80
C TRP A 272 -22.79 23.07 7.64
N THR A 273 -24.08 22.83 7.88
CA THR A 273 -25.09 23.91 7.81
C THR A 273 -25.00 24.92 8.95
N LYS A 274 -24.27 24.61 10.03
CA LYS A 274 -24.11 25.49 11.21
C LYS A 274 -22.84 26.36 11.19
N LEU A 275 -21.95 26.21 10.21
CA LEU A 275 -20.65 26.92 10.16
C LEU A 275 -20.50 27.93 9.01
N LEU A 276 -21.59 28.27 8.31
CA LEU A 276 -21.63 29.42 7.41
C LEU A 276 -22.35 30.59 8.11
N PRO A 277 -21.66 31.68 8.51
CA PRO A 277 -22.36 32.92 8.79
C PRO A 277 -22.83 33.53 7.46
N LEU A 278 -24.13 33.80 7.41
CA LEU A 278 -24.82 34.63 6.43
C LEU A 278 -24.00 35.88 6.11
N ARG A 279 -23.48 35.97 4.89
CA ARG A 279 -23.09 37.24 4.27
C ARG A 279 -24.02 37.51 3.10
N GLN A 280 -25.19 38.05 3.41
CA GLN A 280 -25.97 38.88 2.49
C GLN A 280 -26.37 40.17 3.21
N GLY A 281 -26.11 41.30 2.57
CA GLY A 281 -26.99 42.49 2.65
C GLY A 281 -26.45 43.74 3.36
N ASN A 282 -26.15 44.76 2.53
CA ASN A 282 -26.43 46.19 2.71
C ASN A 282 -25.60 47.02 3.71
N ARG A 283 -24.64 47.80 3.19
CA ARG A 283 -24.77 49.23 2.85
C ARG A 283 -23.53 49.71 2.11
#